data_AF-A0A0J8B1Q4-F1
#
_entry.id   AF-A0A0J8B1Q4-F1
#
_cell.length_a   1.000
_cell.length_b   1.000
_cell.length_c   1.000
_cell.angle_alpha   90.00
_cell.angle_beta   90.00
_cell.angle_gamma   90.00
#
_symmetry.space_group_name_H-M   'P 1'
#
loop_
_entity.id
_entity.type
_entity.pdbx_description
1 polymer ?
#
loop_
_entity_poly.entity_id
_entity_poly.type
_entity_poly.pdbx_seq_one_letter_code
_entity_poly.pdbx_strand_id
1 'polypeptide(L)'
;MYGRHLLGCTIKPKLGLSPKNYGRVLVYECLRDGLDFTKDDENVNSQPFMHWRDRFLFCAEALYKAQAETGEIKGHYLNATVGTCEEMIKRAVFARELGVPIIVHDYLTRGFIEESWYALPCVLPVASGRIHVWHMPALTEIFGDDYVLQFGGGTLGHPWGNAPAAVANRVALEAYVQSRNEGCNLATEGNAIIREASKWSPELAVACEVWKE
;
A
#
# COMPACT_ATOMS: atom_id res chain seq x y z
N MET A 1 -0.90 -10.87 -13.31
CA MET A 1 -0.73 -12.08 -12.48
C MET A 1 -1.82 -12.09 -11.42
N TYR A 2 -2.45 -13.23 -11.17
CA TYR A 2 -3.36 -13.48 -10.05
C TYR A 2 -2.71 -14.55 -9.14
N GLY A 3 -3.04 -14.60 -7.85
CA GLY A 3 -2.52 -15.61 -6.90
C GLY A 3 -1.44 -15.13 -5.92
N ARG A 4 -1.33 -13.81 -5.70
CA ARG A 4 -0.58 -13.20 -4.59
C ARG A 4 -1.38 -12.05 -4.00
N HIS A 5 -1.06 -11.67 -2.78
CA HIS A 5 -1.66 -10.53 -2.08
C HIS A 5 -1.26 -9.20 -2.73
N LEU A 6 -2.07 -8.18 -2.46
CA LEU A 6 -1.79 -6.81 -2.89
C LEU A 6 -0.96 -6.08 -1.84
N LEU A 7 0.07 -5.36 -2.29
CA LEU A 7 0.95 -4.58 -1.42
C LEU A 7 0.65 -3.09 -1.50
N GLY A 8 0.57 -2.46 -0.33
CA GLY A 8 0.26 -1.05 -0.14
C GLY A 8 1.26 -0.33 0.77
N CYS A 9 1.33 1.01 0.66
CA CYS A 9 2.07 1.84 1.60
C CYS A 9 1.33 3.16 1.91
N THR A 10 1.16 3.49 3.18
CA THR A 10 0.71 4.84 3.58
C THR A 10 1.89 5.80 3.56
N ILE A 11 1.77 6.90 2.81
CA ILE A 11 2.84 7.91 2.73
C ILE A 11 3.02 8.61 4.08
N LYS A 12 4.28 8.89 4.45
CA LYS A 12 4.69 9.60 5.67
C LYS A 12 5.72 10.70 5.32
N PRO A 13 5.89 11.73 6.17
CA PRO A 13 5.16 12.01 7.41
C PRO A 13 3.67 12.24 7.14
N LYS A 14 2.85 11.96 8.17
CA LYS A 14 1.38 11.99 8.07
C LYS A 14 0.84 13.31 7.50
N LEU A 15 1.46 14.44 7.84
CA LEU A 15 1.15 15.77 7.32
C LEU A 15 2.44 16.57 7.12
N GLY A 16 2.36 17.67 6.35
CA GLY A 16 3.46 18.63 6.19
C GLY A 16 4.28 18.49 4.90
N LEU A 17 3.99 17.50 4.05
CA LEU A 17 4.60 17.39 2.72
C LEU A 17 3.92 18.33 1.71
N SER A 18 4.70 18.82 0.75
CA SER A 18 4.16 19.52 -0.42
C SER A 18 3.57 18.51 -1.42
N PRO A 19 2.60 18.92 -2.27
CA PRO A 19 2.00 18.03 -3.28
C PRO A 19 3.04 17.37 -4.19
N LYS A 20 4.10 18.10 -4.57
CA LYS A 20 5.16 17.61 -5.45
C LYS A 20 6.02 16.54 -4.79
N ASN A 21 6.43 16.75 -3.53
CA ASN A 21 7.21 15.76 -2.79
C ASN A 21 6.36 14.52 -2.48
N TYR A 22 5.07 14.72 -2.21
CA TYR A 22 4.13 13.65 -1.97
C TYR A 22 3.99 12.74 -3.21
N GLY A 23 3.55 13.30 -4.34
CA GLY A 23 3.29 12.54 -5.56
C GLY A 23 4.56 12.10 -6.28
N ARG A 24 5.40 13.06 -6.70
CA ARG A 24 6.51 12.78 -7.63
C ARG A 24 7.69 12.04 -6.97
N VAL A 25 7.81 12.08 -5.65
CA VAL A 25 8.91 11.41 -4.93
C VAL A 25 8.36 10.17 -4.22
N LEU A 26 7.54 10.34 -3.18
CA LEU A 26 7.19 9.21 -2.33
C LEU A 26 6.25 8.22 -2.99
N VAL A 27 5.22 8.69 -3.71
CA VAL A 27 4.29 7.78 -4.41
C VAL A 27 4.98 7.07 -5.58
N TYR A 28 5.72 7.79 -6.40
CA TYR A 28 6.42 7.21 -7.55
C TYR A 28 7.47 6.17 -7.12
N GLU A 29 8.35 6.49 -6.17
CA GLU A 29 9.40 5.57 -5.70
C GLU A 29 8.83 4.28 -5.09
N CYS A 30 7.75 4.39 -4.32
CA CYS A 30 7.06 3.25 -3.75
C CYS A 30 6.44 2.33 -4.82
N LEU A 31 5.80 2.91 -5.84
CA LEU A 31 5.07 2.14 -6.86
C LEU A 31 5.99 1.54 -7.92
N ARG A 32 7.05 2.24 -8.31
CA ARG A 32 8.00 1.81 -9.36
C ARG A 32 8.68 0.50 -9.01
N ASP A 33 8.95 0.25 -7.74
CA ASP A 33 9.81 -0.84 -7.31
C ASP A 33 9.05 -1.98 -6.58
N GLY A 34 7.74 -2.10 -6.83
CA GLY A 34 7.03 -3.36 -6.61
C GLY A 34 5.73 -3.30 -5.81
N LEU A 35 5.39 -2.17 -5.19
CA LEU A 35 4.08 -2.01 -4.53
C LEU A 35 2.97 -1.87 -5.57
N ASP A 36 1.79 -2.41 -5.26
CA ASP A 36 0.60 -2.27 -6.09
C ASP A 36 -0.11 -0.95 -5.80
N PHE A 37 -0.12 -0.56 -4.51
CA PHE A 37 -0.81 0.62 -4.01
C PHE A 37 0.08 1.53 -3.14
N THR A 38 -0.25 2.81 -3.16
CA THR A 38 0.08 3.74 -2.08
C THR A 38 -1.19 4.41 -1.59
N LYS A 39 -1.16 5.11 -0.46
CA LYS A 39 -2.35 5.79 0.06
C LYS A 39 -2.07 7.09 0.78
N ASP A 40 -3.06 7.97 0.66
CA ASP A 40 -3.28 9.08 1.60
C ASP A 40 -3.44 8.53 3.02
N ASP A 41 -2.88 9.26 3.98
CA ASP A 41 -3.20 9.06 5.39
C ASP A 41 -4.63 9.56 5.65
N GLU A 42 -5.33 8.99 6.63
CA GLU A 42 -6.72 9.33 6.95
C GLU A 42 -6.91 10.82 7.26
N ASN A 43 -5.87 11.48 7.78
CA ASN A 43 -5.94 12.92 8.04
C ASN A 43 -5.50 13.77 6.85
N VAL A 44 -5.01 13.20 5.75
CA VAL A 44 -4.62 13.95 4.54
C VAL A 44 -5.89 14.23 3.72
N ASN A 45 -6.32 15.50 3.74
CA ASN A 45 -7.54 15.94 3.07
C ASN A 45 -7.19 17.09 2.13
N SER A 46 -7.43 18.33 2.56
CA SER A 46 -6.96 19.53 1.89
C SER A 46 -6.50 20.50 2.96
N GLN A 47 -5.20 20.76 3.01
CA GLN A 47 -4.56 21.59 4.03
C GLN A 47 -3.75 22.71 3.38
N PRO A 48 -3.38 23.78 4.12
CA PRO A 48 -2.62 24.90 3.57
C PRO A 48 -1.28 24.50 2.90
N PHE A 49 -0.65 23.42 3.37
CA PHE A 49 0.61 22.91 2.80
C PHE A 49 0.41 21.97 1.61
N MET A 50 -0.82 21.44 1.41
CA MET A 50 -1.14 20.47 0.36
C MET A 50 -2.63 20.48 0.04
N HIS A 51 -3.00 21.22 -1.00
CA HIS A 51 -4.36 21.20 -1.53
C HIS A 51 -4.63 19.88 -2.25
N TRP A 52 -5.87 19.38 -2.11
CA TRP A 52 -6.25 18.07 -2.63
C TRP A 52 -6.09 17.96 -4.14
N ARG A 53 -6.44 19.02 -4.88
CA ARG A 53 -6.40 19.00 -6.35
C ARG A 53 -4.97 18.86 -6.89
N ASP A 54 -4.04 19.60 -6.31
CA ASP A 54 -2.62 19.52 -6.68
C ASP A 54 -2.05 18.14 -6.35
N ARG A 55 -2.41 17.59 -5.18
CA ARG A 55 -2.00 16.23 -4.79
C ARG A 55 -2.50 15.20 -5.80
N PHE A 56 -3.77 15.26 -6.17
CA PHE A 56 -4.38 14.31 -7.12
C PHE A 56 -3.64 14.34 -8.47
N LEU A 57 -3.28 15.53 -8.96
CA LEU A 57 -2.52 15.68 -10.20
C LEU A 57 -1.13 15.04 -10.11
N PHE A 58 -0.34 15.34 -9.07
CA PHE A 58 1.00 14.77 -8.92
C PHE A 58 0.99 13.28 -8.62
N CYS A 59 0.01 12.77 -7.87
CA CYS A 59 -0.15 11.34 -7.63
C CYS A 59 -0.55 10.60 -8.91
N ALA A 60 -1.44 11.17 -9.74
CA ALA A 60 -1.78 10.59 -11.04
C ALA A 60 -0.57 10.55 -11.99
N GLU A 61 0.23 11.63 -12.04
CA GLU A 61 1.48 11.65 -12.81
C GLU A 61 2.44 10.52 -12.37
N ALA A 62 2.65 10.40 -11.07
CA ALA A 62 3.53 9.39 -10.47
C ALA A 62 3.03 7.96 -10.75
N LEU A 63 1.73 7.74 -10.62
CA LEU A 63 1.06 6.45 -10.86
C LEU A 63 1.24 5.99 -12.30
N TYR A 64 0.91 6.84 -13.28
CA TYR A 64 1.04 6.46 -14.68
C TYR A 64 2.50 6.29 -15.09
N LYS A 65 3.43 7.07 -14.52
CA LYS A 65 4.86 6.88 -14.74
C LYS A 65 5.34 5.52 -14.22
N ALA A 66 4.99 5.16 -12.99
CA ALA A 66 5.37 3.86 -12.42
C ALA A 66 4.73 2.68 -13.16
N GLN A 67 3.47 2.81 -13.58
CA GLN A 67 2.78 1.81 -14.39
C GLN A 67 3.43 1.62 -15.77
N ALA A 68 3.85 2.72 -16.42
CA ALA A 68 4.55 2.64 -17.70
C ALA A 68 5.93 1.97 -17.59
N GLU A 69 6.64 2.18 -16.48
CA GLU A 69 7.98 1.59 -16.26
C GLU A 69 7.91 0.11 -15.83
N THR A 70 6.90 -0.27 -15.03
CA THR A 70 6.77 -1.63 -14.50
C THR A 70 5.95 -2.57 -15.37
N GLY A 71 5.03 -2.03 -16.18
CA GLY A 71 4.02 -2.81 -16.90
C GLY A 71 2.93 -3.42 -16.01
N GLU A 72 2.96 -3.18 -14.69
CA GLU A 72 1.94 -3.61 -13.73
C GLU A 72 0.93 -2.49 -13.49
N ILE A 73 -0.35 -2.82 -13.28
CA ILE A 73 -1.37 -1.83 -12.89
C ILE A 73 -1.03 -1.29 -11.50
N LYS A 74 -1.00 0.05 -11.36
CA LYS A 74 -0.68 0.72 -10.10
C LYS A 74 -1.88 1.54 -9.62
N GLY A 75 -1.97 1.73 -8.30
CA GLY A 75 -3.02 2.49 -7.64
C GLY A 75 -2.49 3.44 -6.57
N HIS A 76 -3.19 4.55 -6.36
CA HIS A 76 -3.01 5.39 -5.18
C HIS A 76 -4.37 5.72 -4.59
N TYR A 77 -4.59 5.40 -3.32
CA TYR A 77 -5.86 5.70 -2.65
C TYR A 77 -5.95 7.20 -2.36
N LEU A 78 -6.55 7.94 -3.30
CA LEU A 78 -6.79 9.36 -3.17
C LEU A 78 -7.93 9.62 -2.18
N ASN A 79 -7.67 10.39 -1.14
CA ASN A 79 -8.64 10.63 -0.07
C ASN A 79 -9.72 11.63 -0.49
N ALA A 80 -10.96 11.14 -0.60
CA ALA A 80 -12.15 11.93 -0.90
C ALA A 80 -12.87 12.45 0.35
N THR A 81 -12.42 12.11 1.56
CA THR A 81 -13.02 12.54 2.83
C THR A 81 -13.07 14.07 2.95
N VAL A 82 -14.27 14.59 3.23
CA VAL A 82 -14.50 16.03 3.41
C VAL A 82 -15.83 16.28 4.14
N GLY A 83 -16.01 17.50 4.63
CA GLY A 83 -17.15 17.93 5.45
C GLY A 83 -18.52 17.98 4.76
N THR A 84 -18.61 17.92 3.43
CA THR A 84 -19.90 17.92 2.70
C THR A 84 -19.93 16.87 1.59
N CYS A 85 -21.11 16.35 1.26
CA CYS A 85 -21.26 15.34 0.22
C CYS A 85 -20.91 15.90 -1.16
N GLU A 86 -21.24 17.17 -1.42
CA GLU A 86 -20.94 17.86 -2.68
C GLU A 86 -19.43 17.94 -2.93
N GLU A 87 -18.65 18.30 -1.91
CA GLU A 87 -17.19 18.33 -2.03
C GLU A 87 -16.60 16.93 -2.17
N MET A 88 -17.17 15.93 -1.49
CA MET A 88 -16.73 14.54 -1.61
C MET A 88 -16.92 14.04 -3.04
N ILE A 89 -18.09 14.30 -3.62
CA ILE A 89 -18.42 13.95 -5.00
C ILE A 89 -17.51 14.70 -5.97
N LYS A 90 -17.23 16.00 -5.76
CA LYS A 90 -16.27 16.75 -6.61
C LYS A 90 -14.89 16.09 -6.63
N ARG A 91 -14.39 15.63 -5.48
CA ARG A 91 -13.11 14.91 -5.41
C ARG A 91 -13.16 13.58 -6.15
N ALA A 92 -14.23 12.81 -5.95
CA ALA A 92 -14.42 11.53 -6.64
C ALA A 92 -14.55 11.69 -8.16
N VAL A 93 -15.27 12.72 -8.63
CA VAL A 93 -15.38 13.07 -10.05
C VAL A 93 -14.02 13.45 -10.61
N PHE A 94 -13.25 14.28 -9.91
CA PHE A 94 -11.91 14.64 -10.38
C PHE A 94 -10.96 13.44 -10.44
N ALA A 95 -11.02 12.54 -9.46
CA ALA A 95 -10.26 11.28 -9.52
C ALA A 95 -10.67 10.42 -10.74
N ARG A 96 -11.97 10.33 -11.03
CA ARG A 96 -12.49 9.64 -12.23
C ARG A 96 -12.01 10.30 -13.52
N GLU A 97 -12.01 11.62 -13.61
CA GLU A 97 -11.51 12.38 -14.77
C GLU A 97 -10.03 12.12 -15.02
N LEU A 98 -9.24 11.95 -13.96
CA LEU A 98 -7.84 11.55 -14.05
C LEU A 98 -7.64 10.08 -14.43
N GLY A 99 -8.71 9.27 -14.47
CA GLY A 99 -8.67 7.85 -14.79
C GLY A 99 -8.03 6.96 -13.72
N VAL A 100 -7.85 7.47 -12.50
CA VAL A 100 -7.22 6.70 -11.42
C VAL A 100 -8.15 5.56 -10.96
N PRO A 101 -7.61 4.38 -10.61
CA PRO A 101 -8.44 3.20 -10.39
C PRO A 101 -9.12 3.15 -9.02
N ILE A 102 -8.75 4.00 -8.06
CA ILE A 102 -9.18 3.85 -6.66
C ILE A 102 -9.12 5.15 -5.85
N ILE A 103 -10.03 5.30 -4.88
CA ILE A 103 -10.12 6.38 -3.89
C ILE A 103 -10.32 5.79 -2.50
N VAL A 104 -10.12 6.58 -1.44
CA VAL A 104 -10.43 6.20 -0.04
C VAL A 104 -11.39 7.18 0.60
N HIS A 105 -12.21 6.68 1.52
CA HIS A 105 -13.17 7.46 2.31
C HIS A 105 -13.25 6.93 3.75
N ASP A 106 -13.23 7.85 4.72
CA ASP A 106 -13.26 7.53 6.15
C ASP A 106 -14.71 7.36 6.67
N TYR A 107 -15.27 6.18 6.40
CA TYR A 107 -16.66 5.83 6.65
C TYR A 107 -17.18 6.01 8.09
N LEU A 108 -16.39 5.65 9.11
CA LEU A 108 -16.77 5.74 10.54
C LEU A 108 -16.99 7.18 11.02
N THR A 109 -16.42 8.16 10.33
CA THR A 109 -16.64 9.57 10.67
C THR A 109 -18.01 10.08 10.24
N ARG A 110 -18.86 9.23 9.60
CA ARG A 110 -20.18 9.60 9.06
C ARG A 110 -21.35 8.64 9.34
N GLY A 111 -21.15 7.61 10.17
CA GLY A 111 -22.22 6.73 10.64
C GLY A 111 -22.59 5.58 9.69
N PHE A 112 -23.21 4.53 10.23
CA PHE A 112 -23.63 3.34 9.51
C PHE A 112 -25.14 3.17 9.50
N ILE A 113 -25.63 2.43 8.50
CA ILE A 113 -26.97 1.83 8.47
C ILE A 113 -26.76 0.30 8.43
N GLU A 114 -27.55 -0.42 9.21
CA GLU A 114 -27.50 -1.88 9.34
C GLU A 114 -28.18 -2.56 8.14
N GLU A 115 -27.50 -3.47 7.45
CA GLU A 115 -28.10 -4.32 6.40
C GLU A 115 -27.53 -5.75 6.45
N SER A 116 -28.31 -6.72 5.95
CA SER A 116 -27.91 -8.14 5.87
C SER A 116 -27.28 -8.46 4.51
N TRP A 117 -26.33 -9.40 4.51
CA TRP A 117 -25.49 -9.76 3.35
C TRP A 117 -26.25 -10.59 2.31
N TYR A 118 -27.07 -9.95 1.47
CA TYR A 118 -27.75 -10.58 0.32
C TYR A 118 -26.83 -10.59 -0.91
N ALA A 119 -25.93 -11.58 -1.00
CA ALA A 119 -25.03 -11.78 -2.16
C ALA A 119 -24.24 -10.52 -2.58
N LEU A 120 -24.05 -9.58 -1.67
CA LEU A 120 -23.23 -8.39 -1.88
C LEU A 120 -21.78 -8.84 -2.14
N PRO A 121 -21.06 -8.17 -3.07
CA PRO A 121 -19.64 -8.41 -3.25
C PRO A 121 -18.88 -8.31 -1.92
N CYS A 122 -18.00 -9.27 -1.65
CA CYS A 122 -17.12 -9.23 -0.48
C CYS A 122 -16.20 -8.01 -0.53
N VAL A 123 -15.90 -7.43 0.64
CA VAL A 123 -14.90 -6.36 0.78
C VAL A 123 -13.53 -6.99 1.03
N LEU A 124 -12.50 -6.52 0.33
CA LEU A 124 -11.11 -6.93 0.58
C LEU A 124 -10.62 -6.35 1.93
N PRO A 125 -10.30 -7.17 2.95
CA PRO A 125 -9.70 -6.69 4.18
C PRO A 125 -8.31 -6.07 3.93
N VAL A 126 -7.98 -5.06 4.73
CA VAL A 126 -6.69 -4.36 4.67
C VAL A 126 -5.99 -4.50 6.02
N ALA A 127 -4.86 -5.21 6.06
CA ALA A 127 -4.01 -5.33 7.23
C ALA A 127 -2.96 -4.20 7.22
N SER A 128 -3.04 -3.28 8.18
CA SER A 128 -2.22 -2.06 8.23
C SER A 128 -1.95 -1.65 9.68
N GLY A 129 -0.73 -1.21 9.96
CA GLY A 129 -0.35 -0.63 11.26
C GLY A 129 0.87 -1.31 11.90
N ARG A 130 2.01 -0.60 11.90
CA ARG A 130 3.29 -1.04 12.52
C ARG A 130 3.76 -2.44 12.12
N ILE A 131 3.42 -2.90 10.91
CA ILE A 131 3.91 -4.15 10.35
C ILE A 131 5.18 -3.95 9.51
N HIS A 132 6.01 -4.99 9.43
CA HIS A 132 7.27 -5.08 8.67
C HIS A 132 7.49 -6.52 8.19
N VAL A 133 8.57 -6.79 7.45
CA VAL A 133 8.83 -8.05 6.73
C VAL A 133 8.68 -9.34 7.56
N TRP A 134 9.00 -9.30 8.87
CA TRP A 134 8.87 -10.46 9.77
C TRP A 134 7.42 -10.84 10.11
N HIS A 135 6.46 -9.93 9.91
CA HIS A 135 5.04 -10.19 10.14
C HIS A 135 4.34 -10.84 8.93
N MET A 136 5.00 -10.85 7.77
CA MET A 136 4.48 -11.40 6.53
C MET A 136 3.98 -12.86 6.62
N PRO A 137 4.67 -13.82 7.29
CA PRO A 137 4.18 -15.22 7.38
C PRO A 137 2.86 -15.30 8.13
N ALA A 138 2.81 -14.69 9.32
CA ALA A 138 1.61 -14.71 10.17
C ALA A 138 0.42 -14.05 9.47
N LEU A 139 0.63 -12.91 8.79
CA LEU A 139 -0.45 -12.22 8.09
C LEU A 139 -0.96 -13.04 6.89
N THR A 140 -0.07 -13.71 6.16
CA THR A 140 -0.44 -14.55 5.02
C THR A 140 -1.26 -15.77 5.47
N GLU A 141 -0.90 -16.37 6.60
CA GLU A 141 -1.64 -17.48 7.20
C GLU A 141 -3.02 -17.06 7.70
N ILE A 142 -3.12 -15.91 8.38
CA ILE A 142 -4.37 -15.42 8.98
C ILE A 142 -5.40 -15.04 7.90
N PHE A 143 -4.97 -14.34 6.85
CA PHE A 143 -5.90 -13.68 5.92
C PHE A 143 -6.09 -14.40 4.59
N GLY A 144 -5.34 -15.48 4.28
CA GLY A 144 -5.47 -16.17 2.99
C GLY A 144 -4.98 -15.30 1.84
N ASP A 145 -5.49 -15.44 0.60
CA ASP A 145 -5.03 -14.65 -0.57
C ASP A 145 -5.72 -13.30 -0.78
N ASP A 146 -6.96 -13.18 -0.30
CA ASP A 146 -7.85 -12.07 -0.63
C ASP A 146 -7.74 -10.93 0.40
N TYR A 147 -6.56 -10.33 0.54
CA TYR A 147 -6.35 -9.16 1.39
C TYR A 147 -5.23 -8.23 0.91
N VAL A 148 -5.19 -7.01 1.46
CA VAL A 148 -4.15 -6.01 1.17
C VAL A 148 -3.25 -5.82 2.39
N LEU A 149 -1.93 -5.89 2.20
CA LEU A 149 -0.93 -5.60 3.22
C LEU A 149 -0.40 -4.18 3.08
N GLN A 150 -0.37 -3.41 4.16
CA GLN A 150 0.13 -2.03 4.12
C GLN A 150 1.35 -1.79 5.02
N PHE A 151 2.49 -1.60 4.37
CA PHE A 151 3.76 -1.28 5.02
C PHE A 151 4.00 0.24 4.95
N GLY A 152 3.52 1.00 5.93
CA GLY A 152 3.83 2.44 6.04
C GLY A 152 5.28 2.67 6.50
N GLY A 153 5.50 2.60 7.82
CA GLY A 153 6.86 2.69 8.39
C GLY A 153 7.80 1.57 7.93
N GLY A 154 7.25 0.38 7.66
CA GLY A 154 8.00 -0.75 7.08
C GLY A 154 8.45 -0.56 5.62
N THR A 155 8.03 0.51 4.95
CA THR A 155 8.58 0.91 3.64
C THR A 155 9.45 2.16 3.80
N LEU A 156 8.88 3.22 4.37
CA LEU A 156 9.54 4.52 4.43
C LEU A 156 10.69 4.60 5.46
N GLY A 157 10.78 3.63 6.36
CA GLY A 157 11.85 3.52 7.36
C GLY A 157 13.07 2.72 6.90
N HIS A 158 13.09 2.22 5.66
CA HIS A 158 14.21 1.43 5.15
C HIS A 158 15.46 2.30 4.95
N PRO A 159 16.66 1.87 5.39
CA PRO A 159 17.89 2.67 5.32
C PRO A 159 18.28 3.11 3.91
N TRP A 160 17.90 2.32 2.89
CA TRP A 160 18.21 2.60 1.49
C TRP A 160 17.09 3.33 0.73
N GLY A 161 16.05 3.78 1.45
CA GLY A 161 14.93 4.52 0.86
C GLY A 161 13.78 3.63 0.39
N ASN A 162 12.79 4.28 -0.21
CA ASN A 162 11.45 3.71 -0.44
C ASN A 162 11.44 2.60 -1.50
N ALA A 163 12.20 2.80 -2.57
CA ALA A 163 12.31 1.86 -3.68
C ALA A 163 12.89 0.50 -3.24
N PRO A 164 14.07 0.44 -2.59
CA PRO A 164 14.56 -0.80 -1.99
C PRO A 164 13.60 -1.43 -0.99
N ALA A 165 12.87 -0.63 -0.21
CA ALA A 165 11.90 -1.14 0.74
C ALA A 165 10.69 -1.82 0.06
N ALA A 166 10.22 -1.25 -1.05
CA ALA A 166 9.18 -1.84 -1.89
C ALA A 166 9.65 -3.21 -2.43
N VAL A 167 10.90 -3.30 -2.89
CA VAL A 167 11.52 -4.57 -3.31
C VAL A 167 11.58 -5.55 -2.15
N ALA A 168 12.07 -5.14 -0.98
CA ALA A 168 12.16 -6.01 0.20
C ALA A 168 10.79 -6.60 0.59
N ASN A 169 9.74 -5.76 0.62
CA ASN A 169 8.38 -6.22 0.93
C ASN A 169 7.82 -7.15 -0.17
N ARG A 170 8.11 -6.86 -1.44
CA ARG A 170 7.69 -7.69 -2.58
C ARG A 170 8.38 -9.05 -2.59
N VAL A 171 9.70 -9.07 -2.41
CA VAL A 171 10.50 -10.30 -2.34
C VAL A 171 10.05 -11.17 -1.17
N ALA A 172 9.87 -10.56 0.01
CA ALA A 172 9.34 -11.27 1.17
C ALA A 172 8.00 -11.94 0.85
N LEU A 173 7.06 -11.19 0.25
CA LEU A 173 5.75 -11.70 -0.11
C LEU A 173 5.83 -12.86 -1.12
N GLU A 174 6.57 -12.69 -2.21
CA GLU A 174 6.66 -13.70 -3.27
C GLU A 174 7.35 -14.97 -2.78
N ALA A 175 8.40 -14.86 -1.96
CA ALA A 175 9.04 -16.02 -1.33
C ALA A 175 8.04 -16.80 -0.47
N TYR A 176 7.17 -16.11 0.28
CA TYR A 176 6.13 -16.76 1.07
C TYR A 176 5.06 -17.45 0.23
N VAL A 177 4.54 -16.76 -0.78
CA VAL A 177 3.53 -17.34 -1.68
C VAL A 177 4.10 -18.57 -2.36
N GLN A 178 5.36 -18.54 -2.80
CA GLN A 178 6.03 -19.70 -3.37
C GLN A 178 6.11 -20.85 -2.37
N SER A 179 6.69 -20.66 -1.19
CA SER A 179 6.84 -21.72 -0.19
C SER A 179 5.49 -22.29 0.27
N ARG A 180 4.45 -21.45 0.38
CA ARG A 180 3.08 -21.92 0.65
C ARG A 180 2.57 -22.84 -0.44
N ASN A 181 2.73 -22.44 -1.71
CA ASN A 181 2.28 -23.22 -2.86
C ASN A 181 3.07 -24.55 -3.00
N GLU A 182 4.30 -24.59 -2.49
CA GLU A 182 5.13 -25.80 -2.35
C GLU A 182 4.73 -26.68 -1.15
N GLY A 183 3.80 -26.23 -0.31
CA GLY A 183 3.26 -26.99 0.83
C GLY A 183 4.03 -26.81 2.14
N CYS A 184 4.92 -25.81 2.24
CA CYS A 184 5.62 -25.50 3.49
C CYS A 184 4.65 -24.99 4.57
N ASN A 185 4.97 -25.29 5.83
CA ASN A 185 4.19 -24.78 6.95
C ASN A 185 4.71 -23.38 7.34
N LEU A 186 3.99 -22.33 6.91
CA LEU A 186 4.37 -20.94 7.13
C LEU A 186 4.47 -20.55 8.62
N ALA A 187 3.67 -21.18 9.49
CA ALA A 187 3.65 -20.91 10.92
C ALA A 187 4.97 -21.29 11.59
N THR A 188 5.59 -22.39 11.15
CA THR A 188 6.81 -22.93 11.73
C THR A 188 8.06 -22.58 10.93
N GLU A 189 7.94 -22.48 9.61
CA GLU A 189 9.07 -22.30 8.69
C GLU A 189 9.25 -20.85 8.23
N GLY A 190 8.36 -19.93 8.61
CA GLY A 190 8.34 -18.61 8.01
C GLY A 190 9.63 -17.80 8.18
N ASN A 191 10.18 -17.79 9.39
CA ASN A 191 11.46 -17.13 9.64
C ASN A 191 12.61 -17.74 8.84
N ALA A 192 12.57 -19.03 8.50
CA ALA A 192 13.57 -19.66 7.65
C ALA A 192 13.41 -19.21 6.20
N ILE A 193 12.18 -19.15 5.67
CA ILE A 193 11.87 -18.68 4.32
C ILE A 193 12.43 -17.27 4.09
N ILE A 194 12.19 -16.34 5.03
CA ILE A 194 12.70 -14.97 4.92
C ILE A 194 14.23 -14.90 5.01
N ARG A 195 14.84 -15.72 5.86
CA ARG A 195 16.30 -15.81 5.92
C ARG A 195 16.89 -16.38 4.64
N GLU A 196 16.28 -17.39 4.02
CA GLU A 196 16.72 -17.88 2.72
C GLU A 196 16.55 -16.82 1.63
N ALA A 197 15.43 -16.10 1.62
CA ALA A 197 15.20 -15.00 0.68
C ALA A 197 16.21 -13.85 0.83
N SER A 198 16.62 -13.54 2.07
CA SER A 198 17.63 -12.52 2.36
C SER A 198 19.02 -12.84 1.83
N LYS A 199 19.34 -14.12 1.53
CA LYS A 199 20.66 -14.48 0.97
C LYS A 199 20.85 -13.96 -0.45
N TRP A 200 19.77 -13.81 -1.21
CA TRP A 200 19.82 -13.38 -2.60
C TRP A 200 19.16 -12.02 -2.86
N SER A 201 18.39 -11.46 -1.91
CA SER A 201 17.92 -10.06 -1.95
C SER A 201 18.63 -9.22 -0.89
N PRO A 202 19.58 -8.33 -1.29
CA PRO A 202 20.25 -7.40 -0.39
C PRO A 202 19.27 -6.44 0.31
N GLU A 203 18.21 -6.02 -0.38
CA GLU A 203 17.19 -5.13 0.16
C GLU A 203 16.42 -5.80 1.29
N LEU A 204 16.01 -7.06 1.10
CA LEU A 204 15.37 -7.84 2.15
C LEU A 204 16.34 -8.09 3.32
N ALA A 205 17.61 -8.37 3.07
CA ALA A 205 18.60 -8.55 4.13
C ALA A 205 18.70 -7.31 5.04
N VAL A 206 18.76 -6.11 4.45
CA VAL A 206 18.82 -4.87 5.21
C VAL A 206 17.52 -4.61 5.96
N ALA A 207 16.37 -4.82 5.34
CA ALA A 207 15.07 -4.76 6.01
C ALA A 207 15.02 -5.70 7.24
N CYS A 208 15.46 -6.95 7.08
CA CYS A 208 15.52 -7.93 8.16
C CYS A 208 16.42 -7.49 9.31
N GLU A 209 17.58 -6.89 9.02
CA GLU A 209 18.52 -6.40 10.03
C GLU A 209 18.03 -5.17 10.80
N VAL A 210 17.25 -4.31 10.15
CA VAL A 210 16.72 -3.08 10.76
C VAL A 210 15.58 -3.38 11.74
N TRP A 211 14.75 -4.36 11.40
CA TRP A 211 13.57 -4.73 12.19
C TRP A 211 13.73 -6.08 12.90
N LYS A 212 14.96 -6.57 13.09
CA LYS A 212 15.22 -7.71 13.97
C LYS A 212 14.97 -7.30 15.42
N GLU A 213 14.20 -8.09 16.15
CA GLU A 213 14.16 -8.05 17.61
C GLU A 213 15.33 -8.85 18.18
#